data_AF-A0A8X6IHH9-F1
#
_entry.id   AF-A0A8X6IHH9-F1
#
_cell.length_a   1.000
_cell.length_b   1.000
_cell.length_c   1.000
_cell.angle_alpha   90.00
_cell.angle_beta   90.00
_cell.angle_gamma   90.00
#
_symmetry.space_group_name_H-M   'P 1'
#
loop_
_entity.id
_entity.type
_entity.pdbx_description
1 polymer ?
#
loop_
_entity_poly.entity_id
_entity_poly.type
_entity_poly.pdbx_seq_one_letter_code
_entity_poly.pdbx_strand_id
1 'polypeptide(L)'
;MGGSMTPNSEGTIQNFVTQSKQTHVLLSTAFVYIRDGCGEYKKCKAILDSASQASFITNNCANFLGLKRNKINIPVGGLNGATVTVGQQVNTVLSSKNNEFVTDIEFLEVPKITDLTPSQQIDITNIQLPKGITLADPQFFEPTKIDIFLGAKTFSEILKHNQIKVSKEILLQNTYFGYLVTGSVQSSSNKISCHLSVVDTRLDDTLRSFWEIEALPGKTLFDDELKYCM
;
A
#
# COMPACT_ATOMS: atom_id res chain seq x y z
N MET A 1 39.75 66.22 -14.59
CA MET A 1 38.34 66.16 -14.14
C MET A 1 37.67 65.12 -15.01
N GLY A 2 37.65 63.83 -14.67
CA GLY A 2 37.20 63.23 -13.41
C GLY A 2 35.83 62.61 -13.68
N GLY A 3 35.78 61.55 -14.50
CA GLY A 3 34.56 60.77 -14.73
C GLY A 3 34.35 59.80 -13.58
N SER A 4 33.16 59.79 -13.00
CA SER A 4 32.70 58.71 -12.12
C SER A 4 31.51 58.01 -12.75
N MET A 5 31.67 56.70 -12.94
CA MET A 5 30.59 55.77 -13.20
C MET A 5 29.77 55.63 -11.92
N THR A 6 28.45 55.76 -12.02
CA THR A 6 27.52 55.28 -10.99
C THR A 6 27.10 53.84 -11.36
N PRO A 7 27.00 52.92 -10.39
CA PRO A 7 26.76 51.52 -10.68
C PRO A 7 25.28 51.25 -10.99
N ASN A 8 25.08 50.31 -11.91
CA ASN A 8 23.80 49.71 -12.25
C ASN A 8 23.04 49.27 -10.99
N SER A 9 21.77 49.65 -10.90
CA SER A 9 20.83 49.04 -9.98
C SER A 9 20.63 47.58 -10.36
N GLU A 10 21.22 46.67 -9.61
CA GLU A 10 20.94 45.23 -9.72
C GLU A 10 19.46 44.99 -9.39
N GLY A 11 18.68 44.67 -10.42
CA GLY A 11 17.34 44.17 -10.26
C GLY A 11 17.39 42.85 -9.48
N THR A 12 16.81 42.83 -8.29
CA THR A 12 16.58 41.60 -7.54
C THR A 12 15.65 40.72 -8.36
N ILE A 13 16.20 39.72 -9.06
CA ILE A 13 15.42 38.61 -9.59
C ILE A 13 14.93 37.84 -8.36
N GLN A 14 13.73 38.17 -7.88
CA GLN A 14 13.02 37.27 -6.99
C GLN A 14 12.66 36.04 -7.82
N ASN A 15 13.49 35.01 -7.68
CA ASN A 15 13.11 33.65 -8.07
C ASN A 15 11.90 33.29 -7.22
N PHE A 16 10.70 33.53 -7.75
CA PHE A 16 9.51 32.82 -7.33
C PHE A 16 9.76 31.36 -7.69
N VAL A 17 10.40 30.62 -6.78
CA VAL A 17 10.25 29.18 -6.75
C VAL A 17 8.76 28.98 -6.51
N THR A 18 8.01 28.70 -7.57
CA THR A 18 6.71 28.07 -7.45
C THR A 18 6.97 26.80 -6.66
N GLN A 19 6.70 26.82 -5.35
CA GLN A 19 6.51 25.58 -4.60
C GLN A 19 5.50 24.79 -5.43
N SER A 20 5.93 23.69 -6.04
CA SER A 20 4.97 22.80 -6.66
C SER A 20 4.00 22.42 -5.54
N LYS A 21 2.73 22.77 -5.70
CA LYS A 21 1.70 22.33 -4.77
C LYS A 21 1.71 20.81 -4.86
N GLN A 22 2.33 20.16 -3.89
CA GLN A 22 2.36 18.72 -3.86
C GLN A 22 0.97 18.23 -3.54
N THR A 23 0.59 17.15 -4.21
CA THR A 23 -0.72 16.54 -4.05
C THR A 23 -0.54 15.17 -3.43
N HIS A 24 -1.39 14.85 -2.46
CA HIS A 24 -1.55 13.49 -1.96
C HIS A 24 -2.74 12.86 -2.67
N VAL A 25 -2.53 11.73 -3.31
CA VAL A 25 -3.59 10.98 -3.99
C VAL A 25 -4.38 10.19 -2.95
N LEU A 26 -5.70 10.33 -2.99
CA LEU A 26 -6.61 9.55 -2.16
C LEU A 26 -6.75 8.14 -2.77
N LEU A 27 -6.39 7.13 -1.98
CA LEU A 27 -6.46 5.75 -2.41
C LEU A 27 -7.87 5.20 -2.24
N SER A 28 -8.33 4.45 -3.24
CA SER A 28 -9.59 3.73 -3.21
C SER A 28 -9.56 2.68 -2.11
N THR A 29 -10.17 3.01 -0.96
CA THR A 29 -10.26 2.15 0.21
C THR A 29 -11.72 1.90 0.56
N ALA A 30 -12.02 0.70 1.04
CA ALA A 30 -13.36 0.30 1.43
C ALA A 30 -13.33 -0.65 2.62
N PHE A 31 -14.38 -0.64 3.41
CA PHE A 31 -14.70 -1.75 4.29
C PHE A 31 -15.52 -2.80 3.55
N VAL A 32 -14.99 -4.01 3.55
CA VAL A 32 -15.60 -5.18 2.92
C VAL A 32 -15.92 -6.24 3.98
N TYR A 33 -16.78 -7.19 3.64
CA TYR A 33 -17.21 -8.25 4.56
C TYR A 33 -16.76 -9.60 4.02
N ILE A 34 -15.91 -10.30 4.76
CA ILE A 34 -15.41 -11.62 4.37
C ILE A 34 -16.02 -12.68 5.26
N ARG A 35 -16.49 -13.78 4.66
CA ARG A 35 -16.99 -14.92 5.41
C ARG A 35 -15.82 -15.63 6.10
N ASP A 36 -15.90 -15.78 7.41
CA ASP A 36 -14.91 -16.46 8.22
C ASP A 36 -15.07 -18.00 8.15
N GLY A 37 -14.16 -18.73 8.79
CA GLY A 37 -14.20 -20.19 8.87
C GLY A 37 -15.41 -20.77 9.60
N CYS A 38 -16.13 -19.95 10.37
CA CYS A 38 -17.36 -20.30 11.07
C CYS A 38 -18.63 -19.98 10.26
N GLY A 39 -18.50 -19.31 9.10
CA GLY A 39 -19.62 -18.91 8.25
C GLY A 39 -20.14 -17.48 8.49
N GLU A 40 -19.54 -16.74 9.40
CA GLU A 40 -19.94 -15.38 9.77
C GLU A 40 -19.18 -14.32 8.97
N TYR A 41 -19.82 -13.20 8.65
CA TYR A 41 -19.17 -12.11 7.92
C TYR A 41 -18.42 -11.15 8.85
N LYS A 42 -17.12 -10.97 8.61
CA LYS A 42 -16.27 -10.03 9.36
C LYS A 42 -15.86 -8.86 8.48
N LYS A 43 -15.88 -7.67 9.08
CA LYS A 43 -15.51 -6.41 8.45
C LYS A 43 -13.98 -6.30 8.37
N CYS A 44 -13.46 -6.08 7.17
CA CYS A 44 -12.02 -5.93 6.89
C CYS A 44 -11.78 -4.65 6.08
N LYS A 45 -10.65 -3.96 6.30
CA LYS A 45 -10.29 -2.80 5.47
C LYS A 45 -9.53 -3.24 4.24
N ALA A 46 -10.02 -2.85 3.07
CA ALA A 46 -9.45 -3.19 1.78
C ALA A 46 -8.93 -1.96 1.04
N ILE A 47 -7.86 -2.15 0.28
CA ILE A 47 -7.48 -1.27 -0.82
C ILE A 47 -7.93 -1.90 -2.14
N LEU A 48 -8.33 -1.08 -3.09
CA LEU A 48 -8.91 -1.49 -4.36
C LEU A 48 -7.97 -1.04 -5.49
N ASP A 49 -7.50 -2.00 -6.29
CA ASP A 49 -6.57 -1.73 -7.39
C ASP A 49 -7.05 -2.33 -8.72
N SER A 50 -7.22 -1.44 -9.71
CA SER A 50 -7.56 -1.82 -11.07
C SER A 50 -6.38 -2.31 -11.91
N ALA A 51 -5.14 -2.17 -11.41
CA ALA A 51 -3.92 -2.50 -12.13
C ALA A 51 -3.31 -3.87 -11.73
N SER A 52 -3.96 -4.59 -10.82
CA SER A 52 -3.46 -5.87 -10.31
C SER A 52 -4.33 -7.05 -10.76
N GLN A 53 -3.70 -8.13 -11.23
CA GLN A 53 -4.43 -9.33 -11.66
C GLN A 53 -5.01 -10.14 -10.47
N ALA A 54 -4.27 -10.21 -9.36
CA ALA A 54 -4.62 -11.01 -8.20
C ALA A 54 -5.19 -10.16 -7.06
N SER A 55 -5.96 -10.80 -6.17
CA SER A 55 -6.35 -10.24 -4.88
C SER A 55 -5.50 -10.87 -3.78
N PHE A 56 -5.22 -10.10 -2.72
CA PHE A 56 -4.37 -10.53 -1.63
C PHE A 56 -5.05 -10.35 -0.27
N ILE A 57 -4.63 -11.18 0.68
CA ILE A 57 -5.02 -11.09 2.09
C ILE A 57 -3.78 -11.16 2.97
N THR A 58 -3.75 -10.40 4.05
CA THR A 58 -2.63 -10.52 5.01
C THR A 58 -2.72 -11.82 5.81
N ASN A 59 -1.57 -12.38 6.21
CA ASN A 59 -1.54 -13.54 7.12
C ASN A 59 -2.35 -13.30 8.40
N ASN A 60 -2.24 -12.10 8.97
CA ASN A 60 -2.96 -11.71 10.18
C ASN A 60 -4.48 -11.74 9.97
N CYS A 61 -4.97 -11.20 8.85
CA CYS A 61 -6.39 -11.22 8.52
C CYS A 61 -6.87 -12.66 8.26
N ALA A 62 -6.14 -13.46 7.48
CA ALA A 62 -6.51 -14.85 7.22
C ALA A 62 -6.54 -15.71 8.50
N ASN A 63 -5.64 -15.45 9.46
CA ASN A 63 -5.65 -16.06 10.79
C ASN A 63 -6.84 -15.60 11.63
N PHE A 64 -7.09 -14.30 11.68
CA PHE A 64 -8.23 -13.72 12.40
C PHE A 64 -9.58 -14.29 11.91
N LEU A 65 -9.70 -14.48 10.60
CA LEU A 65 -10.87 -15.07 9.96
C LEU A 65 -10.93 -16.61 10.06
N GLY A 66 -9.90 -17.27 10.59
CA GLY A 66 -9.85 -18.74 10.67
C GLY A 66 -9.95 -19.44 9.30
N LEU A 67 -9.43 -18.83 8.23
CA LEU A 67 -9.57 -19.37 6.87
C LEU A 67 -8.67 -20.60 6.65
N LYS A 68 -9.22 -21.58 5.94
CA LYS A 68 -8.48 -22.76 5.47
C LYS A 68 -7.55 -22.36 4.32
N ARG A 69 -6.30 -22.82 4.40
CA ARG A 69 -5.24 -22.53 3.43
C ARG A 69 -4.97 -23.72 2.53
N ASN A 70 -4.68 -23.41 1.27
CA ASN A 70 -4.16 -24.35 0.28
C ASN A 70 -2.72 -23.96 -0.05
N LYS A 71 -1.83 -24.97 -0.07
CA LYS A 71 -0.43 -24.78 -0.48
C LYS A 71 -0.36 -24.53 -1.98
N ILE A 72 0.36 -23.49 -2.36
CA ILE A 72 0.59 -23.10 -3.76
C ILE A 72 2.05 -22.70 -3.94
N ASN A 73 2.46 -22.45 -5.19
CA ASN A 73 3.79 -21.97 -5.52
C ASN A 73 3.67 -21.02 -6.73
N ILE A 74 3.14 -19.82 -6.50
CA ILE A 74 2.81 -18.87 -7.57
C ILE A 74 3.77 -17.68 -7.51
N PRO A 75 4.56 -17.41 -8.57
CA PRO A 75 5.36 -16.19 -8.66
C PRO A 75 4.44 -14.98 -8.92
N VAL A 76 4.62 -13.93 -8.12
CA VAL A 76 3.92 -12.66 -8.24
C VAL A 76 4.94 -11.58 -8.57
N GLY A 77 4.78 -10.97 -9.74
CA GLY A 77 5.60 -9.85 -10.19
C GLY A 77 5.12 -8.51 -9.63
N GLY A 78 6.05 -7.60 -9.39
CA GLY A 78 5.82 -6.22 -8.99
C GLY A 78 6.64 -5.23 -9.82
N LEU A 79 6.77 -4.00 -9.32
CA LEU A 79 7.52 -2.95 -10.01
C LEU A 79 9.02 -3.32 -10.13
N ASN A 80 9.66 -2.87 -11.21
CA ASN A 80 11.10 -3.05 -11.47
C ASN A 80 11.55 -4.53 -11.59
N GLY A 81 10.66 -5.41 -12.07
CA GLY A 81 10.96 -6.84 -12.26
C GLY A 81 11.07 -7.64 -10.96
N ALA A 82 10.79 -7.02 -9.81
CA ALA A 82 10.76 -7.71 -8.53
C ALA A 82 9.71 -8.81 -8.56
N THR A 83 10.06 -9.99 -8.05
CA THR A 83 9.17 -11.15 -8.02
C THR A 83 9.24 -11.82 -6.66
N VAL A 84 8.09 -12.09 -6.06
CA VAL A 84 7.96 -12.87 -4.82
C VAL A 84 7.09 -14.08 -5.09
N THR A 85 7.48 -15.22 -4.53
CA THR A 85 6.70 -16.45 -4.61
C THR A 85 5.71 -16.50 -3.46
N VAL A 86 4.42 -16.59 -3.76
CA VAL A 86 3.37 -16.82 -2.78
C VAL A 86 3.17 -18.31 -2.57
N GLY A 87 3.25 -18.73 -1.31
CA GLY A 87 3.17 -20.13 -0.89
C GLY A 87 1.79 -20.59 -0.43
N GLN A 88 0.86 -19.67 -0.18
CA GLN A 88 -0.43 -19.97 0.43
C GLN A 88 -1.56 -19.18 -0.24
N GLN A 89 -2.72 -19.83 -0.34
CA GLN A 89 -3.94 -19.27 -0.91
C GLN A 89 -5.14 -19.63 -0.04
N VAL A 90 -6.13 -18.77 -0.01
CA VAL A 90 -7.41 -19.01 0.68
C VAL A 90 -8.57 -18.70 -0.26
N ASN A 91 -9.64 -19.48 -0.14
CA ASN A 91 -10.90 -19.26 -0.85
C ASN A 91 -11.99 -18.95 0.15
N THR A 92 -12.77 -17.91 -0.10
CA THR A 92 -13.85 -17.45 0.77
C THR A 92 -14.91 -16.67 -0.02
N VAL A 93 -15.88 -16.09 0.68
CA VAL A 93 -16.95 -15.26 0.11
C VAL A 93 -16.74 -13.81 0.53
N LEU A 94 -16.69 -12.92 -0.45
CA LEU A 94 -16.73 -11.48 -0.29
C LEU A 94 -18.19 -11.00 -0.38
N SER A 95 -18.59 -10.12 0.54
CA SER A 95 -19.92 -9.52 0.56
C SER A 95 -19.88 -8.02 0.86
N SER A 96 -20.88 -7.32 0.32
CA SER A 96 -21.29 -6.00 0.77
C SER A 96 -22.04 -6.07 2.10
N LYS A 97 -22.14 -4.95 2.83
CA LYS A 97 -22.77 -4.91 4.17
C LYS A 97 -24.20 -5.46 4.19
N ASN A 98 -24.94 -5.25 3.11
CA ASN A 98 -26.35 -5.61 2.96
C ASN A 98 -26.57 -6.82 2.03
N ASN A 99 -25.49 -7.52 1.64
CA ASN A 99 -25.53 -8.67 0.73
C ASN A 99 -26.14 -8.36 -0.66
N GLU A 100 -26.17 -7.09 -1.11
CA GLU A 100 -26.54 -6.75 -2.49
C GLU A 100 -25.52 -7.26 -3.52
N PHE A 101 -24.26 -7.35 -3.08
CA PHE A 101 -23.17 -7.97 -3.80
C PHE A 101 -22.57 -9.07 -2.94
N VAL A 102 -22.44 -10.25 -3.52
CA VAL A 102 -21.81 -11.44 -2.93
C VAL A 102 -21.08 -12.16 -4.06
N THR A 103 -19.82 -12.52 -3.84
CA THR A 103 -19.03 -13.28 -4.81
C THR A 103 -18.02 -14.18 -4.11
N ASP A 104 -17.74 -15.33 -4.71
CA ASP A 104 -16.61 -16.16 -4.31
C ASP A 104 -15.31 -15.45 -4.70
N ILE A 105 -14.33 -15.45 -3.79
CA ILE A 105 -13.06 -14.80 -4.01
C ILE A 105 -11.91 -15.70 -3.55
N GLU A 106 -10.86 -15.67 -4.36
CA GLU A 106 -9.58 -16.30 -4.11
C GLU A 106 -8.57 -15.21 -3.72
N PHE A 107 -7.86 -15.44 -2.62
CA PHE A 107 -6.80 -14.56 -2.15
C PHE A 107 -5.46 -15.28 -2.09
N LEU A 108 -4.43 -14.63 -2.60
CA LEU A 108 -3.04 -14.95 -2.33
C LEU A 108 -2.66 -14.39 -0.94
N GLU A 109 -2.20 -15.25 -0.04
CA GLU A 109 -1.85 -14.85 1.32
C GLU A 109 -0.42 -14.29 1.38
N VAL A 110 -0.28 -13.08 1.92
CA VAL A 110 1.01 -12.37 2.03
C VAL A 110 1.26 -11.85 3.45
N PRO A 111 2.52 -11.70 3.89
CA PRO A 111 2.84 -11.17 5.22
C PRO A 111 2.26 -9.78 5.47
N LYS A 112 2.25 -8.96 4.43
CA LYS A 112 1.86 -7.55 4.48
C LYS A 112 1.51 -7.09 3.07
N ILE A 113 0.48 -6.24 2.96
CA ILE A 113 0.10 -5.57 1.70
C ILE A 113 0.81 -4.22 1.59
N THR A 114 0.70 -3.41 2.64
CA THR A 114 1.29 -2.07 2.71
C THR A 114 1.54 -1.67 4.17
N ASP A 115 2.30 -0.59 4.38
CA ASP A 115 2.31 0.17 5.62
C ASP A 115 0.94 0.81 5.91
N LEU A 116 0.89 1.65 6.95
CA LEU A 116 -0.31 2.44 7.22
C LEU A 116 -0.70 3.23 5.98
N THR A 117 -1.99 3.17 5.66
CA THR A 117 -2.56 3.76 4.46
C THR A 117 -3.81 4.58 4.84
N PRO A 118 -3.79 5.92 4.67
CA PRO A 118 -2.63 6.73 4.28
C PRO A 118 -1.47 6.66 5.30
N SER A 119 -0.26 7.01 4.87
CA SER A 119 0.92 6.96 5.77
C SER A 119 0.90 8.04 6.86
N GLN A 120 0.12 9.09 6.65
CA GLN A 120 -0.10 10.19 7.57
C GLN A 120 -1.56 10.63 7.46
N GLN A 121 -2.08 11.26 8.51
CA GLN A 121 -3.44 11.75 8.50
C GLN A 121 -3.60 12.82 7.42
N ILE A 122 -4.68 12.71 6.65
CA ILE A 122 -5.00 13.65 5.60
C ILE A 122 -5.93 14.71 6.17
N ASP A 123 -5.59 15.99 5.97
CA ASP A 123 -6.50 17.09 6.29
C ASP A 123 -7.64 17.14 5.27
N ILE A 124 -8.84 16.83 5.75
CA ILE A 124 -10.08 16.82 4.96
C ILE A 124 -11.01 17.99 5.32
N THR A 125 -10.58 18.96 6.12
CA THR A 125 -11.43 20.07 6.60
C THR A 125 -12.10 20.85 5.47
N ASN A 126 -11.42 20.97 4.31
CA ASN A 126 -11.90 21.66 3.14
C ASN A 126 -12.70 20.77 2.16
N ILE A 127 -12.91 19.49 2.48
CA ILE A 127 -13.69 18.56 1.64
C ILE A 127 -15.15 18.56 2.10
N GLN A 128 -16.01 19.19 1.31
CA GLN A 128 -17.45 19.21 1.57
C GLN A 128 -18.15 17.99 0.95
N LEU A 129 -18.22 16.90 1.72
CA LEU A 129 -18.93 15.71 1.27
C LEU A 129 -20.46 15.92 1.28
N PRO A 130 -21.19 15.43 0.26
CA PRO A 130 -22.65 15.47 0.23
C PRO A 130 -23.27 14.79 1.45
N LYS A 131 -24.39 15.32 1.95
CA LYS A 131 -25.15 14.69 3.05
C LYS A 131 -25.92 13.47 2.52
N GLY A 132 -26.11 12.47 3.38
CA GLY A 132 -26.95 11.30 3.08
C GLY A 132 -26.29 10.22 2.22
N ILE A 133 -24.99 10.34 1.93
CA ILE A 133 -24.21 9.28 1.28
C ILE A 133 -23.59 8.36 2.33
N THR A 134 -23.34 7.10 1.94
CA THR A 134 -22.52 6.17 2.71
C THR A 134 -21.16 6.03 2.04
N LEU A 135 -20.09 6.37 2.74
CA LEU A 135 -18.73 6.13 2.25
C LEU A 135 -18.36 4.66 2.38
N ALA A 136 -17.60 4.16 1.40
CA ALA A 136 -17.04 2.82 1.44
C ALA A 136 -16.02 2.67 2.59
N ASP A 137 -15.23 3.71 2.84
CA ASP A 137 -14.37 3.84 4.00
C ASP A 137 -14.60 5.22 4.66
N PRO A 138 -15.34 5.29 5.79
CA PRO A 138 -15.52 6.52 6.54
C PRO A 138 -14.21 7.07 7.16
N GLN A 139 -13.15 6.28 7.22
CA GLN A 139 -11.85 6.61 7.82
C GLN A 139 -10.74 6.61 6.77
N PHE A 140 -11.07 6.91 5.50
CA PHE A 140 -10.11 6.92 4.38
C PHE A 140 -8.93 7.90 4.59
N PHE A 141 -9.09 8.87 5.47
CA PHE A 141 -8.11 9.92 5.78
C PHE A 141 -7.22 9.60 6.99
N GLU A 142 -7.49 8.51 7.71
CA GLU A 142 -6.78 8.11 8.94
C GLU A 142 -5.76 7.01 8.67
N PRO A 143 -4.51 7.11 9.17
CA PRO A 143 -3.51 6.06 9.01
C PRO A 143 -3.96 4.77 9.66
N THR A 144 -4.09 3.72 8.86
CA THR A 144 -4.51 2.41 9.36
C THR A 144 -3.98 1.28 8.49
N LYS A 145 -3.97 0.07 9.03
CA LYS A 145 -3.53 -1.13 8.32
C LYS A 145 -4.56 -1.55 7.29
N ILE A 146 -4.07 -2.16 6.21
CA ILE A 146 -4.90 -2.77 5.16
C ILE A 146 -4.84 -4.29 5.33
N ASP A 147 -6.01 -4.90 5.42
CA ASP A 147 -6.17 -6.34 5.59
C ASP A 147 -6.21 -7.07 4.26
N ILE A 148 -6.82 -6.42 3.26
CA ILE A 148 -7.20 -7.00 1.96
C ILE A 148 -6.80 -6.08 0.82
N PHE A 149 -6.40 -6.68 -0.29
CA PHE A 149 -6.13 -6.00 -1.55
C PHE A 149 -7.02 -6.64 -2.62
N LEU A 150 -7.90 -5.85 -3.23
CA LEU A 150 -8.79 -6.33 -4.29
C LEU A 150 -8.22 -5.98 -5.66
N GLY A 151 -7.98 -7.00 -6.47
CA GLY A 151 -7.49 -6.85 -7.84
C GLY A 151 -8.57 -6.44 -8.84
N ALA A 152 -8.14 -6.28 -10.09
CA ALA A 152 -8.88 -5.65 -11.18
C ALA A 152 -10.22 -6.31 -11.50
N LYS A 153 -10.28 -7.66 -11.45
CA LYS A 153 -11.53 -8.40 -11.66
C LYS A 153 -12.60 -7.94 -10.67
N THR A 154 -12.34 -8.13 -9.39
CA THR A 154 -13.26 -7.73 -8.32
C THR A 154 -13.51 -6.22 -8.33
N PHE A 155 -12.47 -5.41 -8.59
CA PHE A 155 -12.61 -3.95 -8.73
C PHE A 155 -13.67 -3.60 -9.77
N SER A 156 -13.63 -4.21 -10.95
CA SER A 156 -14.58 -3.92 -12.03
C SER A 156 -16.01 -4.34 -11.70
N GLU A 157 -16.17 -5.47 -10.99
CA GLU A 157 -17.49 -6.05 -10.65
C GLU A 157 -18.25 -5.20 -9.62
N ILE A 158 -17.53 -4.49 -8.74
CA ILE A 158 -18.14 -3.78 -7.62
C ILE A 158 -18.55 -2.33 -7.96
N LEU A 159 -18.09 -1.80 -9.09
CA LEU A 159 -18.40 -0.43 -9.51
C LEU A 159 -19.89 -0.30 -9.87
N LYS A 160 -20.52 0.78 -9.39
CA LYS A 160 -21.87 1.18 -9.80
C LYS A 160 -21.77 2.39 -10.75
N HIS A 161 -22.78 2.59 -11.58
CA HIS A 161 -22.79 3.63 -12.63
C HIS A 161 -22.69 5.08 -12.11
N ASN A 162 -23.07 5.34 -10.86
CA ASN A 162 -23.16 6.71 -10.35
C ASN A 162 -21.80 7.25 -9.86
N GLN A 163 -21.54 8.52 -10.16
CA GLN A 163 -20.40 9.27 -9.64
C GLN A 163 -20.85 10.65 -9.17
N ILE A 164 -20.24 11.17 -8.11
CA ILE A 164 -20.49 12.52 -7.61
C ILE A 164 -19.19 13.30 -7.63
N LYS A 165 -19.14 14.36 -8.46
CA LYS A 165 -18.01 15.28 -8.49
C LYS A 165 -18.15 16.28 -7.34
N VAL A 166 -17.27 16.16 -6.33
CA VAL A 166 -17.28 17.02 -5.14
C VAL A 166 -16.49 18.30 -5.38
N SER A 167 -15.38 18.20 -6.11
CA SER A 167 -14.57 19.35 -6.52
C SER A 167 -13.91 19.08 -7.87
N LYS A 168 -13.00 19.96 -8.31
CA LYS A 168 -12.16 19.68 -9.48
C LYS A 168 -11.27 18.46 -9.27
N GLU A 169 -10.83 18.24 -8.04
CA GLU A 169 -9.81 17.24 -7.68
C GLU A 169 -10.40 16.01 -6.96
N ILE A 170 -11.66 16.05 -6.51
CA ILE A 170 -12.28 14.98 -5.72
C ILE A 170 -13.53 14.44 -6.42
N LEU A 171 -13.55 13.11 -6.56
CA LEU A 171 -14.64 12.34 -7.14
C LEU A 171 -15.07 11.24 -6.18
N LEU A 172 -16.38 11.09 -6.01
CA LEU A 172 -16.97 9.96 -5.31
C LEU A 172 -17.46 8.94 -6.32
N GLN A 173 -16.89 7.74 -6.28
CA GLN A 173 -17.28 6.62 -7.14
C GLN A 173 -18.22 5.70 -6.38
N ASN A 174 -19.46 5.51 -6.85
CA ASN A 174 -20.40 4.61 -6.20
C ASN A 174 -19.98 3.14 -6.42
N THR A 175 -20.12 2.32 -5.38
CA THR A 175 -19.84 0.88 -5.43
C THR A 175 -20.85 0.11 -4.57
N TYR A 176 -20.82 -1.21 -4.60
CA TYR A 176 -21.59 -2.01 -3.65
C TYR A 176 -21.15 -1.87 -2.18
N PHE A 177 -19.98 -1.29 -1.90
CA PHE A 177 -19.51 -1.04 -0.54
C PHE A 177 -19.83 0.38 -0.04
N GLY A 178 -20.34 1.26 -0.90
CA GLY A 178 -20.52 2.68 -0.65
C GLY A 178 -19.70 3.53 -1.64
N TYR A 179 -19.64 4.84 -1.41
CA TYR A 179 -18.87 5.75 -2.23
C TYR A 179 -17.38 5.70 -1.85
N LEU A 180 -16.53 5.32 -2.81
CA LEU A 180 -15.08 5.50 -2.72
C LEU A 180 -14.75 6.98 -2.85
N VAL A 181 -13.88 7.50 -2.00
CA VAL A 181 -13.32 8.85 -2.15
C VAL A 181 -12.03 8.75 -2.95
N THR A 182 -12.02 9.35 -4.13
CA THR A 182 -10.88 9.30 -5.07
C THR A 182 -10.48 10.70 -5.49
N GLY A 183 -9.25 10.84 -5.98
CA GLY A 183 -8.72 12.11 -6.46
C GLY A 183 -7.50 12.56 -5.66
N SER A 184 -7.33 13.85 -5.46
CA SER A 184 -6.17 14.37 -4.74
C SER A 184 -6.46 15.56 -3.84
N VAL A 185 -5.63 15.72 -2.81
CA VAL A 185 -5.67 16.83 -1.86
C VAL A 185 -4.31 17.51 -1.82
N GLN A 186 -4.27 18.78 -1.41
CA GLN A 186 -2.99 19.47 -1.21
C GLN A 186 -2.23 18.84 -0.04
N SER A 187 -0.93 18.68 -0.23
CA SER A 187 -0.02 18.06 0.72
C SER A 187 1.27 18.85 0.78
N SER A 188 1.88 18.91 1.96
CA SER A 188 3.21 19.45 2.18
C SER A 188 4.32 18.38 2.11
N SER A 189 3.95 17.12 1.88
CA SER A 189 4.88 15.99 1.90
C SER A 189 5.45 15.67 0.51
N ASN A 190 6.79 15.65 0.42
CA ASN A 190 7.53 15.27 -0.79
C ASN A 190 7.53 13.74 -1.04
N LYS A 191 6.90 12.93 -0.19
CA LYS A 191 6.98 11.46 -0.26
C LYS A 191 5.91 10.90 -1.20
N ILE A 192 6.34 10.29 -2.29
CA ILE A 192 5.48 9.47 -3.17
C ILE A 192 5.48 8.03 -2.63
N SER A 193 4.30 7.45 -2.45
CA SER A 193 4.15 6.04 -2.05
C SER A 193 3.64 5.21 -3.22
N CYS A 194 4.28 4.07 -3.47
CA CYS A 194 3.84 3.08 -4.43
C CYS A 194 3.50 1.81 -3.67
N HIS A 195 2.25 1.36 -3.79
CA HIS A 195 1.74 0.19 -3.05
C HIS A 195 1.92 -1.13 -3.84
N LEU A 196 2.57 -1.06 -5.01
CA LEU A 196 2.94 -2.19 -5.86
C LEU A 196 4.41 -2.63 -5.63
N SER A 197 5.07 -2.12 -4.58
CA SER A 197 6.44 -2.50 -4.26
C SER A 197 6.46 -3.91 -3.66
N VAL A 198 6.75 -4.89 -4.50
CA VAL A 198 7.14 -6.23 -4.05
C VAL A 198 8.62 -6.14 -3.69
N VAL A 199 8.93 -6.11 -2.38
CA VAL A 199 10.33 -6.17 -1.92
C VAL A 199 10.63 -7.61 -1.58
N ASP A 200 11.64 -8.16 -2.25
CA ASP A 200 12.20 -9.46 -1.89
C ASP A 200 13.06 -9.30 -0.64
N THR A 201 12.51 -9.64 0.53
CA THR A 201 13.25 -9.59 1.81
C THR A 201 14.39 -10.61 1.87
N ARG A 202 14.50 -11.54 0.90
CA ARG A 202 15.63 -12.49 0.84
C ARG A 202 16.97 -11.78 0.67
N LEU A 203 17.01 -10.55 0.15
CA LEU A 203 18.26 -9.76 0.11
C LEU A 203 18.77 -9.45 1.52
N ASP A 204 17.88 -9.08 2.44
CA ASP A 204 18.25 -8.78 3.83
C ASP A 204 18.66 -10.05 4.58
N ASP A 205 17.98 -11.17 4.34
CA ASP A 205 18.32 -12.46 4.95
C ASP A 205 19.63 -13.04 4.38
N THR A 206 19.89 -12.85 3.08
CA THR A 206 21.16 -13.24 2.45
C THR A 206 22.30 -12.37 2.96
N LEU A 207 22.10 -11.05 3.09
CA LEU A 207 23.09 -10.17 3.71
C LEU A 207 23.31 -10.55 5.17
N ARG A 208 22.26 -10.78 5.95
CA ARG A 208 22.39 -11.22 7.35
C ARG A 208 23.18 -12.53 7.45
N SER A 209 22.83 -13.53 6.66
CA SER A 209 23.54 -14.81 6.61
C SER A 209 25.00 -14.63 6.18
N PHE A 210 25.27 -13.73 5.23
CA PHE A 210 26.63 -13.39 4.80
C PHE A 210 27.44 -12.77 5.96
N TRP A 211 26.88 -11.79 6.68
CA TRP A 211 27.55 -11.17 7.83
C TRP A 211 27.72 -12.12 9.01
N GLU A 212 26.78 -13.05 9.23
CA GLU A 212 26.89 -14.10 10.25
C GLU A 212 28.01 -15.12 9.93
N ILE A 213 28.33 -15.36 8.65
CA ILE A 213 29.45 -16.21 8.22
C ILE A 213 30.80 -15.49 8.40
N GLU A 214 30.88 -14.19 8.15
CA GLU A 214 32.12 -13.41 8.34
C GLU A 214 32.46 -13.15 9.81
N ALA A 215 31.48 -13.23 10.71
CA ALA A 215 31.64 -13.02 12.14
C ALA A 215 32.16 -14.26 12.92
N LEU A 216 32.95 -15.13 12.29
CA LEU A 216 33.65 -16.20 13.01
C LEU A 216 34.77 -15.57 13.88
N PRO A 217 34.87 -15.88 15.19
CA PRO A 217 36.04 -15.54 15.97
C PRO A 217 37.24 -16.24 15.35
N GLY A 218 38.30 -15.48 15.07
CA GLY A 218 39.50 -15.98 14.39
C GLY A 218 39.97 -17.31 14.95
N LYS A 219 39.92 -18.36 14.12
CA LYS A 219 40.74 -19.54 14.33
C LYS A 219 42.19 -19.09 14.16
N THR A 220 42.89 -18.85 15.25
CA THR A 220 44.35 -18.80 15.27
C THR A 220 44.87 -20.19 14.89
N LEU A 221 45.12 -20.38 13.61
CA LEU A 221 45.88 -21.51 13.06
C LEU A 221 47.37 -21.25 13.28
N PHE A 222 47.84 -21.23 14.52
CA PHE A 222 49.26 -21.25 14.84
C PHE A 222 49.43 -21.87 16.22
N ASP A 223 49.59 -23.20 16.31
CA ASP A 223 50.29 -23.83 17.45
C ASP A 223 50.67 -25.32 17.27
N ASP A 224 50.77 -25.87 16.04
CA ASP A 224 51.15 -27.30 15.86
C ASP A 224 52.42 -27.55 15.02
N GLU A 225 53.26 -26.54 14.72
CA GLU A 225 54.52 -26.71 13.96
C GLU A 225 55.81 -26.32 14.72
N LEU A 226 55.88 -26.55 16.04
CA LEU A 226 57.16 -26.49 16.79
C LEU A 226 57.34 -27.67 17.76
N LYS A 227 57.21 -28.90 17.24
CA LYS A 227 57.64 -30.14 17.94
C LYS A 227 58.45 -31.10 17.08
N TYR A 228 59.30 -30.56 16.19
CA TYR A 228 60.33 -31.36 15.51
C TYR A 228 61.66 -30.60 15.41
N CYS A 229 62.19 -30.20 16.57
CA CYS A 229 63.60 -29.86 16.75
C CYS A 229 64.02 -30.23 18.18
N MET A 230 64.20 -31.53 18.43
CA MET A 230 65.19 -32.12 19.35
C MET A 230 65.45 -33.56 18.90
#